data_AF-A0A6S6T2Y2-F1
#
_entry.id   AF-A0A6S6T2Y2-F1
#
_cell.length_a   1.000
_cell.length_b   1.000
_cell.length_c   1.000
_cell.angle_alpha   90.00
_cell.angle_beta   90.00
_cell.angle_gamma   90.00
#
_symmetry.space_group_name_H-M   'P 1'
#
loop_
_entity.id
_entity.type
_entity.pdbx_description
1 polymer ?
#
loop_
_entity_poly.entity_id
_entity_poly.type
_entity_poly.pdbx_seq_one_letter_code
_entity_poly.pdbx_strand_id
1 'polypeptide(L)'
;MRSFTPALCLLCFPLLLLISSCSNYIGCGGDKDVFVDNFYAFIEDLKEEQKEGKLSASQWESYDAKFKKLTEECFPQFEDELSTTDRLGVAASVAAYYYAKHGLTAMIKLAQAELAIQKVLLEIDYTVLFSAAKEIINNPDEIHKIMDDLDKRYGE
;
A
#
# COMPACT_ATOMS: atom_id res chain seq x y z
N MET A 1 -69.81 -1.04 18.51
CA MET A 1 -68.80 -1.12 17.44
C MET A 1 -67.92 0.11 17.51
N ARG A 2 -66.67 -0.05 17.97
CA ARG A 2 -65.50 0.82 17.69
C ARG A 2 -64.30 0.15 18.36
N SER A 3 -63.45 -0.46 17.54
CA SER A 3 -62.20 -1.10 17.96
C SER A 3 -61.14 -0.02 18.16
N PHE A 4 -60.42 -0.09 19.28
CA PHE A 4 -59.18 0.65 19.51
C PHE A 4 -58.03 -0.36 19.57
N THR A 5 -57.12 -0.26 18.61
CA THR A 5 -55.84 -0.99 18.60
C THR A 5 -54.74 -0.10 19.17
N PRO A 6 -53.91 -0.57 20.12
CA PRO A 6 -52.64 0.06 20.43
C PRO A 6 -51.56 -0.54 19.53
N ALA A 7 -51.08 0.24 18.56
CA ALA A 7 -49.88 -0.06 17.79
C ALA A 7 -48.73 0.80 18.34
N LEU A 8 -48.03 0.30 19.35
CA LEU A 8 -46.78 0.91 19.84
C LEU A 8 -45.98 -0.16 20.59
N CYS A 9 -44.95 -0.68 19.92
CA CYS A 9 -43.73 -1.31 20.44
C CYS A 9 -43.27 -2.37 19.44
N LEU A 10 -42.50 -1.98 18.41
CA LEU A 10 -41.58 -2.89 17.68
C LEU A 10 -40.83 -2.16 16.54
N LEU A 11 -40.26 -0.98 16.81
CA LEU A 11 -39.33 -0.33 15.87
C LEU A 11 -38.19 0.34 16.64
N CYS A 12 -37.38 -0.45 17.32
CA CYS A 12 -36.11 0.00 17.90
C CYS A 12 -35.10 -1.15 17.84
N PHE A 13 -34.65 -1.49 16.63
CA PHE A 13 -33.42 -2.23 16.28
C PHE A 13 -33.54 -2.48 14.76
N PRO A 14 -32.68 -1.92 13.89
CA PRO A 14 -31.22 -1.97 14.02
C PRO A 14 -30.51 -0.68 13.54
N LEU A 15 -29.92 0.10 14.46
CA LEU A 15 -29.01 1.21 14.11
C LEU A 15 -27.59 0.97 14.66
N LEU A 16 -27.19 -0.30 14.79
CA LEU A 16 -25.90 -0.71 15.36
C LEU A 16 -24.95 -1.42 14.39
N LEU A 17 -25.29 -1.49 13.09
CA LEU A 17 -24.47 -2.21 12.10
C LEU A 17 -23.55 -1.32 11.24
N LEU A 18 -23.39 -0.03 11.56
CA LEU A 18 -22.59 0.90 10.73
C LEU A 18 -21.19 1.26 11.29
N ILE A 19 -20.72 0.63 12.37
CA ILE A 19 -19.45 0.99 13.03
C ILE A 19 -18.23 0.12 12.64
N SER A 20 -18.31 -0.74 11.62
CA SER A 20 -17.24 -1.70 11.31
C SER A 20 -16.17 -1.24 10.31
N SER A 21 -16.22 -0.03 9.75
CA SER A 21 -15.38 0.30 8.57
C SER A 21 -14.23 1.30 8.81
N CYS A 22 -13.91 1.62 10.06
CA CYS A 22 -12.88 2.62 10.38
C CYS A 22 -11.43 2.08 10.46
N SER A 23 -11.10 0.90 9.93
CA SER A 23 -9.72 0.36 9.95
C SER A 23 -8.96 0.48 8.61
N ASN A 24 -9.52 1.13 7.59
CA ASN A 24 -8.94 1.18 6.23
C ASN A 24 -8.33 2.53 5.84
N TYR A 25 -8.20 3.48 6.76
CA TYR A 25 -7.67 4.80 6.46
C TYR A 25 -6.14 4.82 6.57
N ILE A 26 -5.45 5.04 5.46
CA ILE A 26 -4.03 5.40 5.44
C ILE A 26 -3.90 6.92 5.30
N GLY A 27 -3.05 7.55 6.11
CA GLY A 27 -2.74 8.98 6.04
C GLY A 27 -1.48 9.22 5.21
N CYS A 28 -1.26 10.46 4.76
CA CYS A 28 -0.01 10.81 4.08
C CYS A 28 1.17 10.99 5.04
N GLY A 29 0.91 11.27 6.33
CA GLY A 29 1.95 11.64 7.28
C GLY A 29 2.08 13.16 7.44
N GLY A 30 2.92 13.58 8.39
CA GLY A 30 3.21 15.00 8.64
C GLY A 30 4.43 15.53 7.88
N ASP A 31 5.27 14.63 7.38
CA ASP A 31 6.53 14.91 6.69
C ASP A 31 6.90 13.73 5.76
N LYS A 32 7.99 13.90 5.00
CA LYS A 32 8.47 12.91 4.03
C LYS A 32 8.81 11.55 4.64
N ASP A 33 9.36 11.54 5.87
CA ASP A 33 9.86 10.31 6.49
C ASP A 33 8.67 9.46 6.94
N VAL A 34 7.67 10.10 7.56
CA VAL A 34 6.40 9.43 7.90
C VAL A 34 5.66 8.94 6.65
N PHE A 35 5.72 9.68 5.54
CA PHE A 35 5.16 9.21 4.27
C PHE A 35 5.83 7.93 3.77
N VAL A 36 7.17 7.91 3.75
CA VAL A 36 7.95 6.73 3.30
C VAL A 36 7.64 5.53 4.20
N ASP A 37 7.63 5.72 5.52
CA ASP A 37 7.30 4.69 6.49
C ASP A 37 5.88 4.13 6.30
N ASN A 38 4.90 5.00 6.05
CA ASN A 38 3.53 4.57 5.75
C ASN A 38 3.46 3.71 4.48
N PHE A 39 4.28 4.00 3.47
CA PHE A 39 4.33 3.20 2.25
C PHE A 39 4.95 1.83 2.52
N TYR A 40 6.03 1.76 3.30
CA TYR A 40 6.64 0.49 3.68
C TYR A 40 5.71 -0.37 4.53
N ALA A 41 5.10 0.21 5.56
CA ALA A 41 4.11 -0.48 6.39
C ALA A 41 2.94 -1.02 5.55
N PHE A 42 2.45 -0.25 4.58
CA PHE A 42 1.42 -0.71 3.64
C PHE A 42 1.82 -1.99 2.87
N ILE A 43 3.06 -2.09 2.42
CA ILE A 43 3.56 -3.28 1.70
C ILE A 43 3.80 -4.44 2.66
N GLU A 44 4.30 -4.17 3.86
CA GLU A 44 4.48 -5.19 4.90
C GLU A 44 3.15 -5.81 5.29
N ASP A 45 2.14 -4.99 5.62
CA ASP A 45 0.77 -5.42 5.91
C ASP A 45 0.21 -6.31 4.80
N LEU A 46 0.40 -5.91 3.53
CA LEU A 46 -0.03 -6.69 2.37
C LEU A 46 0.66 -8.06 2.32
N LYS A 47 1.97 -8.11 2.57
CA LYS A 47 2.75 -9.35 2.57
C LYS A 47 2.31 -10.26 3.70
N GLU A 48 2.05 -9.73 4.89
CA GLU A 48 1.57 -10.50 6.03
C GLU A 48 0.22 -11.14 5.75
N GLU A 49 -0.74 -10.38 5.26
CA GLU A 49 -2.07 -10.89 4.90
C GLU A 49 -2.01 -11.93 3.77
N GLN A 50 -1.09 -11.78 2.81
CA GLN A 50 -0.87 -12.81 1.78
C GLN A 50 -0.30 -14.12 2.33
N LYS A 51 0.41 -14.11 3.47
CA LYS A 51 0.86 -15.34 4.14
C LYS A 51 -0.31 -16.10 4.76
N GLU A 52 -1.37 -15.41 5.15
CA GLU A 52 -2.60 -16.04 5.68
C GLU A 52 -3.44 -16.72 4.57
N GLY A 53 -3.24 -16.32 3.32
CA GLY A 53 -3.80 -16.98 2.16
C GLY A 53 -4.11 -16.05 1.00
N LYS A 54 -5.03 -16.47 0.14
CA LYS A 54 -5.47 -15.64 -0.98
C LYS A 54 -6.41 -14.54 -0.48
N LEU A 55 -6.04 -13.29 -0.76
CA LEU A 55 -6.90 -12.14 -0.53
C LEU A 55 -8.18 -12.23 -1.36
N SER A 56 -9.30 -11.93 -0.71
CA SER A 56 -10.61 -11.76 -1.33
C SER A 56 -10.68 -10.49 -2.19
N ALA A 57 -11.72 -10.38 -3.03
CA ALA A 57 -11.94 -9.20 -3.85
C ALA A 57 -12.11 -7.92 -3.01
N SER A 58 -12.84 -7.99 -1.89
CA SER A 58 -13.04 -6.83 -1.00
C SER A 58 -11.77 -6.42 -0.25
N GLN A 59 -10.89 -7.38 0.10
CA GLN A 59 -9.57 -7.06 0.62
C GLN A 59 -8.74 -6.31 -0.43
N TRP A 60 -8.72 -6.81 -1.68
CA TRP A 60 -8.04 -6.11 -2.77
C TRP A 60 -8.57 -4.70 -2.99
N GLU A 61 -9.88 -4.48 -2.99
CA GLU A 61 -10.47 -3.13 -3.10
C GLU A 61 -9.95 -2.18 -2.01
N SER A 62 -9.75 -2.67 -0.78
CA SER A 62 -9.16 -1.87 0.29
C SER A 62 -7.69 -1.52 0.02
N TYR A 63 -6.87 -2.50 -0.38
CA TYR A 63 -5.46 -2.26 -0.72
C TYR A 63 -5.31 -1.36 -1.94
N ASP A 64 -6.20 -1.46 -2.93
CA ASP A 64 -6.26 -0.60 -4.10
C ASP A 64 -6.50 0.86 -3.70
N ALA A 65 -7.45 1.10 -2.79
CA ALA A 65 -7.74 2.45 -2.30
C ALA A 65 -6.56 3.04 -1.53
N LYS A 66 -5.91 2.26 -0.66
CA LYS A 66 -4.70 2.68 0.07
C LYS A 66 -3.54 2.98 -0.88
N PHE A 67 -3.30 2.08 -1.83
CA PHE A 67 -2.26 2.25 -2.85
C PHE A 67 -2.46 3.51 -3.68
N LYS A 68 -3.70 3.72 -4.17
CA LYS A 68 -4.08 4.91 -4.91
C LYS A 68 -3.82 6.18 -4.11
N LYS A 69 -4.21 6.20 -2.84
CA LYS A 69 -3.98 7.34 -1.97
C LYS A 69 -2.49 7.64 -1.79
N LEU A 70 -1.67 6.62 -1.46
CA LEU A 70 -0.23 6.81 -1.29
C LEU A 70 0.45 7.33 -2.57
N THR A 71 0.03 6.85 -3.74
CA THR A 71 0.70 7.15 -5.02
C THR A 71 0.16 8.40 -5.72
N GLU A 72 -1.15 8.63 -5.71
CA GLU A 72 -1.78 9.74 -6.43
C GLU A 72 -2.02 10.97 -5.54
N GLU A 73 -2.17 10.79 -4.23
CA GLU A 73 -2.45 11.90 -3.31
C GLU A 73 -1.25 12.27 -2.44
N CYS A 74 -0.57 11.29 -1.84
CA CYS A 74 0.50 11.55 -0.87
C CYS A 74 1.86 11.81 -1.53
N PHE A 75 2.28 10.97 -2.48
CA PHE A 75 3.58 11.13 -3.15
C PHE A 75 3.79 12.53 -3.75
N PRO A 76 2.83 13.14 -4.49
CA PRO A 76 3.04 14.49 -5.04
C PRO A 76 3.26 15.59 -4.00
N GLN A 77 2.86 15.38 -2.74
CA GLN A 77 3.06 16.36 -1.67
C GLN A 77 4.50 16.40 -1.17
N PHE A 78 5.19 15.25 -1.22
CA PHE A 78 6.54 15.09 -0.68
C PHE A 78 7.60 14.88 -1.77
N GLU A 79 7.20 14.73 -3.04
CA GLU A 79 8.09 14.36 -4.15
C GLU A 79 9.39 15.16 -4.15
N ASP A 80 9.32 16.48 -4.03
CA ASP A 80 10.48 17.38 -4.06
C ASP A 80 11.37 17.29 -2.81
N GLU A 81 10.85 16.75 -1.71
CA GLU A 81 11.58 16.54 -0.45
C GLU A 81 12.26 15.16 -0.39
N LEU A 82 11.82 14.21 -1.22
CA LEU A 82 12.36 12.85 -1.24
C LEU A 82 13.78 12.82 -1.81
N SER A 83 14.69 12.21 -1.05
CA SER A 83 16.02 11.88 -1.54
C SER A 83 15.97 10.81 -2.64
N THR A 84 17.08 10.60 -3.35
CA THR A 84 17.19 9.52 -4.33
C THR A 84 16.89 8.14 -3.71
N THR A 85 17.34 7.92 -2.48
CA THR A 85 17.08 6.67 -1.73
C THR A 85 15.59 6.53 -1.42
N ASP A 86 14.93 7.59 -0.96
CA ASP A 86 13.50 7.58 -0.65
C ASP A 86 12.66 7.29 -1.92
N ARG A 87 13.02 7.94 -3.03
CA ARG A 87 12.40 7.75 -4.34
C ARG A 87 12.55 6.30 -4.83
N LEU A 88 13.73 5.72 -4.69
CA LEU A 88 13.98 4.31 -5.03
C LEU A 88 13.15 3.37 -4.12
N GLY A 89 13.07 3.67 -2.83
CA GLY A 89 12.26 2.93 -1.88
C GLY A 89 10.78 2.91 -2.24
N VAL A 90 10.20 4.08 -2.51
CA VAL A 90 8.81 4.21 -2.98
C VAL A 90 8.58 3.47 -4.30
N ALA A 91 9.52 3.58 -5.25
CA ALA A 91 9.46 2.87 -6.52
C ALA A 91 9.47 1.34 -6.33
N ALA A 92 10.31 0.82 -5.43
CA ALA A 92 10.35 -0.60 -5.08
C ALA A 92 9.03 -1.05 -4.43
N SER A 93 8.45 -0.24 -3.55
CA SER A 93 7.14 -0.50 -2.94
C SER A 93 6.01 -0.57 -3.97
N VAL A 94 6.01 0.34 -4.94
CA VAL A 94 5.07 0.31 -6.07
C VAL A 94 5.22 -0.99 -6.87
N ALA A 95 6.45 -1.39 -7.17
CA ALA A 95 6.72 -2.64 -7.87
C ALA A 95 6.24 -3.86 -7.08
N ALA A 96 6.48 -3.88 -5.76
CA ALA A 96 6.03 -4.94 -4.87
C ALA A 96 4.51 -5.09 -4.86
N TYR A 97 3.77 -3.98 -4.77
CA TYR A 97 2.31 -4.01 -4.83
C TYR A 97 1.78 -4.60 -6.14
N TYR A 98 2.27 -4.12 -7.29
CA TYR A 98 1.84 -4.64 -8.59
C TYR A 98 2.18 -6.13 -8.74
N TYR A 99 3.35 -6.57 -8.27
CA TYR A 99 3.72 -7.98 -8.26
C TYR A 99 2.79 -8.81 -7.36
N ALA A 100 2.50 -8.33 -6.15
CA ALA A 100 1.60 -9.00 -5.22
C ALA A 100 0.20 -9.22 -5.83
N LYS A 101 -0.30 -8.26 -6.60
CA LYS A 101 -1.64 -8.30 -7.21
C LYS A 101 -1.71 -9.07 -8.54
N HIS A 102 -0.69 -8.96 -9.37
CA HIS A 102 -0.73 -9.43 -10.76
C HIS A 102 0.30 -10.53 -11.06
N GLY A 103 1.13 -10.91 -10.09
CA GLY A 103 2.22 -11.85 -10.26
C GLY A 103 3.18 -11.42 -11.38
N LEU A 104 3.56 -12.37 -12.23
CA LEU A 104 4.49 -12.12 -13.35
C LEU A 104 3.95 -11.14 -14.40
N THR A 105 2.63 -10.90 -14.45
CA THR A 105 2.05 -9.90 -15.38
C THR A 105 2.22 -8.45 -14.90
N ALA A 106 2.74 -8.25 -13.69
CA ALA A 106 3.07 -6.93 -13.15
C ALA A 106 4.01 -6.13 -14.04
N MET A 107 4.94 -6.77 -14.75
CA MET A 107 5.87 -6.10 -15.67
C MET A 107 5.14 -5.34 -16.78
N ILE A 108 4.08 -5.93 -17.34
CA ILE A 108 3.27 -5.28 -18.38
C ILE A 108 2.47 -4.12 -17.77
N LYS A 109 1.97 -4.29 -16.54
CA LYS A 109 1.18 -3.26 -15.84
C LYS A 109 2.01 -2.07 -15.41
N LEU A 110 3.22 -2.28 -14.90
CA LEU A 110 4.16 -1.20 -14.54
C LEU A 110 4.62 -0.41 -15.76
N ALA A 111 4.91 -1.09 -16.87
CA ALA A 111 5.23 -0.43 -18.13
C ALA A 111 4.07 0.42 -18.69
N GLN A 112 2.83 0.10 -18.31
CA GLN A 112 1.61 0.80 -18.74
C GLN A 112 1.08 1.82 -17.72
N ALA A 113 1.55 1.79 -16.47
CA ALA A 113 0.97 2.57 -15.39
C ALA A 113 1.42 4.03 -15.44
N GLU A 114 0.61 4.94 -15.99
CA GLU A 114 0.82 6.39 -15.91
C GLU A 114 0.82 6.89 -14.46
N LEU A 115 1.96 6.81 -13.77
CA LEU A 115 2.14 7.35 -12.41
C LEU A 115 3.23 8.41 -12.41
N ALA A 116 3.13 9.42 -11.55
CA ALA A 116 4.24 10.35 -11.29
C ALA A 116 5.54 9.61 -10.92
N ILE A 117 5.40 8.47 -10.24
CA ILE A 117 6.49 7.52 -9.89
C ILE A 117 7.12 6.88 -11.14
N GLN A 118 6.46 6.85 -12.31
CA GLN A 118 7.11 6.40 -13.55
C GLN A 118 8.32 7.25 -13.92
N LYS A 119 8.36 8.56 -13.60
CA LYS A 119 9.57 9.37 -13.87
C LYS A 119 10.78 8.86 -13.07
N VAL A 120 10.58 8.50 -11.81
CA VAL A 120 11.60 7.88 -10.95
C VAL A 120 11.95 6.48 -11.45
N LEU A 121 10.96 5.69 -11.87
CA LEU A 121 11.15 4.36 -12.45
C LEU A 121 11.80 4.37 -13.85
N LEU A 122 11.76 5.49 -14.57
CA LEU A 122 12.35 5.64 -15.91
C LEU A 122 13.84 6.03 -15.85
N GLU A 123 14.30 6.59 -14.73
CA GLU A 123 15.73 6.86 -14.49
C GLU A 123 16.49 5.61 -14.01
N ILE A 124 15.77 4.60 -13.50
CA ILE A 124 16.31 3.36 -12.96
C ILE A 124 15.93 2.23 -13.91
N ASP A 125 16.89 1.39 -14.31
CA ASP A 125 16.61 0.24 -15.17
C ASP A 125 15.55 -0.66 -14.51
N TYR A 126 14.36 -0.75 -15.12
CA TYR A 126 13.24 -1.52 -14.58
C TYR A 126 13.61 -2.98 -14.30
N THR A 127 14.56 -3.56 -15.05
CA THR A 127 15.02 -4.94 -14.80
C THR A 127 15.79 -5.07 -13.49
N VAL A 128 16.52 -4.04 -13.08
CA VAL A 128 17.22 -3.97 -11.78
C VAL A 128 16.20 -3.85 -10.67
N LEU A 129 15.21 -2.97 -10.83
CA LEU A 129 14.17 -2.76 -9.84
C LEU A 129 13.32 -4.02 -9.60
N PHE A 130 12.98 -4.75 -10.67
CA PHE A 130 12.25 -6.02 -10.55
C PHE A 130 13.10 -7.16 -10.00
N SER A 131 14.40 -7.20 -10.32
CA SER A 131 15.31 -8.16 -9.71
C SER A 131 15.41 -7.91 -8.21
N ALA A 132 15.52 -6.65 -7.79
CA ALA A 132 15.50 -6.26 -6.39
C ALA A 132 14.16 -6.61 -5.73
N ALA A 133 13.01 -6.24 -6.32
CA ALA A 133 11.69 -6.55 -5.77
C ALA A 133 11.44 -8.07 -5.64
N LYS A 134 11.85 -8.85 -6.64
CA LYS A 134 11.79 -10.31 -6.61
C LYS A 134 12.66 -10.87 -5.48
N GLU A 135 13.87 -10.34 -5.30
CA GLU A 135 14.76 -10.75 -4.23
C GLU A 135 14.18 -10.41 -2.85
N ILE A 136 13.59 -9.21 -2.70
CA ILE A 136 12.92 -8.75 -1.47
C ILE A 136 11.71 -9.59 -1.08
N ILE A 137 10.97 -10.09 -2.06
CA ILE A 137 9.80 -10.92 -1.81
C ILE A 137 10.21 -12.35 -1.45
N ASN A 138 11.27 -12.88 -2.07
CA ASN A 138 11.66 -14.28 -1.89
C ASN A 138 12.66 -14.49 -0.75
N ASN A 139 13.50 -13.50 -0.43
CA ASN A 139 14.59 -13.57 0.55
C ASN A 139 14.55 -12.36 1.53
N PRO A 140 13.48 -12.17 2.31
CA PRO A 140 13.29 -10.98 3.15
C PRO A 140 14.40 -10.80 4.20
N ASP A 141 14.93 -11.88 4.76
CA ASP A 141 15.95 -11.84 5.83
C ASP A 141 17.31 -11.33 5.34
N GLU A 142 17.67 -11.58 4.07
CA GLU A 142 18.92 -11.07 3.48
C GLU A 142 18.83 -9.59 3.13
N ILE A 143 17.65 -9.09 2.79
CA ILE A 143 17.46 -7.67 2.48
C ILE A 143 17.62 -6.81 3.72
N HIS A 144 17.05 -7.20 4.86
CA HIS A 144 17.26 -6.45 6.10
C HIS A 144 18.75 -6.33 6.42
N LYS A 145 19.52 -7.39 6.18
CA LYS A 145 20.96 -7.37 6.36
C LYS A 145 21.69 -6.47 5.35
N ILE A 146 21.25 -6.44 4.09
CA ILE A 146 21.82 -5.56 3.06
C ILE A 146 21.49 -4.10 3.35
N MET A 147 20.27 -3.81 3.79
CA MET A 147 19.82 -2.47 4.17
C MET A 147 20.57 -1.98 5.42
N ASP A 148 20.70 -2.81 6.46
CA ASP A 148 21.53 -2.52 7.64
C ASP A 148 23.00 -2.26 7.25
N ASP A 149 23.55 -3.05 6.33
CA ASP A 149 24.93 -2.88 5.84
C ASP A 149 25.11 -1.61 4.98
N LEU A 150 24.07 -1.14 4.29
CA LEU A 150 24.09 0.10 3.52
C LEU A 150 23.93 1.32 4.43
N ASP A 151 22.99 1.27 5.37
CA ASP A 151 22.77 2.32 6.37
C ASP A 151 24.03 2.53 7.23
N LYS A 152 24.63 1.43 7.72
CA LYS A 152 25.91 1.48 8.44
C LYS A 152 27.07 2.09 7.63
N ARG A 153 27.00 2.02 6.30
CA ARG A 153 28.11 2.41 5.41
C ARG A 153 27.91 3.78 4.77
N TYR A 154 26.67 4.24 4.65
CA TYR A 154 26.30 5.44 3.90
C TYR A 154 25.22 6.30 4.58
N GLY A 155 24.66 5.86 5.72
CA GLY A 155 23.73 6.62 6.54
C GLY A 155 24.49 7.66 7.36
N GLU A 156 24.67 8.85 6.80
CA GLU A 156 24.91 10.07 7.57
C GLU A 156 23.59 10.77 7.90
#